data_AF-A0A137RHY2-F1
#
_entry.id   AF-A0A137RHY2-F1
#
_cell.length_a   1.000
_cell.length_b   1.000
_cell.length_c   1.000
_cell.angle_alpha   90.00
_cell.angle_beta   90.00
_cell.angle_gamma   90.00
#
_symmetry.space_group_name_H-M   'P 1'
#
loop_
_entity.id
_entity.type
_entity.pdbx_description
1 polymer ?
#
loop_
_entity_poly.entity_id
_entity_poly.type
_entity_poly.pdbx_seq_one_letter_code
_entity_poly.pdbx_strand_id
1 'polypeptide(L)'
;MKSFFPIFVLLLLILSTGTLQAQQQYTVNGETYTLKTEVEGALTLLWNTIDGEYRYFSKKGNDIVELKNTKQNGDYQEEYKETLRQQTRDAAVSTEKVNLTLPSLRAFFVKYNKKKDPNFNEKEKSIDLQFRIGAFAGVSNSVYTENPTNELQAVAGIDFELIDVVKLKRHALVFRFKQTFESSEYKYSASQLSLNYRFKFVKTPKFDAFINTKFAALTFSKREQTYILAPHVFPNITYTEKTSGSDFSAPITFGLGADYKVGNGYITFNYNDIVGLNVESNDEFPVDFTLGYKFNL
;
A
#
# COMPACT_ATOMS: atom_id res chain seq x y z
N MET A 1 31.43 1.89 7.07
CA MET A 1 30.03 1.97 6.58
C MET A 1 29.40 3.24 7.14
N LYS A 2 29.06 4.23 6.30
CA LYS A 2 28.35 5.43 6.77
C LYS A 2 26.88 5.05 6.97
N SER A 3 26.39 5.21 8.19
CA SER A 3 25.01 4.88 8.54
C SER A 3 24.04 5.76 7.73
N PHE A 4 23.28 5.14 6.82
CA PHE A 4 22.18 5.79 6.06
C PHE A 4 20.88 5.87 6.88
N PHE A 5 20.90 5.40 8.13
CA PHE A 5 19.80 5.42 9.08
C PHE A 5 19.11 6.80 9.22
N PRO A 6 19.81 7.95 9.32
CA PRO A 6 19.14 9.24 9.49
C PRO A 6 18.35 9.67 8.23
N ILE A 7 18.81 9.29 7.03
CA ILE A 7 18.11 9.59 5.78
C ILE A 7 16.84 8.74 5.65
N PHE A 8 16.90 7.47 6.10
CA PHE A 8 15.76 6.57 6.13
C PHE A 8 14.67 7.04 7.11
N VAL A 9 15.06 7.50 8.30
CA VAL A 9 14.13 8.09 9.29
C VAL A 9 13.48 9.37 8.74
N LEU A 10 14.24 10.21 8.03
CA LEU A 10 13.70 11.41 7.41
C LEU A 10 12.69 11.10 6.30
N LEU A 11 12.95 10.07 5.49
CA LEU A 11 12.00 9.62 4.45
C LEU A 11 10.71 9.07 5.08
N LEU A 12 10.79 8.29 6.16
CA LEU A 12 9.64 7.80 6.92
C LEU A 12 8.79 8.93 7.51
N LEU A 13 9.42 10.01 8.00
CA LEU A 13 8.71 11.17 8.53
C LEU A 13 7.95 11.93 7.43
N ILE A 14 8.50 12.04 6.22
CA ILE A 14 7.84 12.71 5.09
C ILE A 14 6.64 11.89 4.56
N LEU A 15 6.65 10.56 4.73
CA LEU A 15 5.52 9.68 4.38
C LEU A 15 4.32 9.84 5.33
N SER A 16 4.51 10.45 6.51
CA SER A 16 3.47 10.57 7.54
C SER A 16 2.61 11.84 7.46
N THR A 17 2.79 12.71 6.45
CA THR A 17 1.97 13.92 6.32
C THR A 17 0.55 13.57 5.86
N GLY A 18 -0.29 13.16 6.81
CA GLY A 18 -1.72 13.01 6.63
C GLY A 18 -2.39 14.34 6.26
N THR A 19 -3.52 14.26 5.56
CA THR A 19 -4.35 15.42 5.24
C THR A 19 -4.69 16.21 6.51
N LEU A 20 -4.32 17.49 6.53
CA LEU A 20 -4.75 18.46 7.54
C LEU A 20 -6.28 18.58 7.50
N GLN A 21 -6.95 17.72 8.26
CA GLN A 21 -8.33 17.93 8.67
C GLN A 21 -8.33 19.14 9.59
N ALA A 22 -9.23 20.09 9.38
CA ALA A 22 -9.36 21.26 10.24
C ALA A 22 -9.68 20.81 11.67
N GLN A 23 -8.70 20.88 12.55
CA GLN A 23 -8.86 20.60 13.97
C GLN A 23 -9.38 21.86 14.67
N GLN A 24 -10.39 21.71 15.50
CA GLN A 24 -10.97 22.79 16.29
C GLN A 24 -10.98 22.42 17.78
N GLN A 25 -10.89 23.42 18.65
CA GLN A 25 -11.01 23.22 20.10
C GLN A 25 -12.48 23.26 20.51
N TYR A 26 -12.89 22.29 21.32
CA TYR A 26 -14.23 22.20 21.89
C TYR A 26 -14.14 21.91 23.38
N THR A 27 -15.03 22.50 24.17
CA THR A 27 -15.14 22.20 25.60
C THR A 27 -16.31 21.23 25.83
N VAL A 28 -16.03 20.08 26.44
CA VAL A 28 -17.03 19.05 26.76
C VAL A 28 -16.88 18.72 28.25
N ASN A 29 -17.93 18.97 29.04
CA ASN A 29 -17.94 18.74 30.49
C ASN A 29 -16.77 19.40 31.25
N GLY A 30 -16.35 20.60 30.82
CA GLY A 30 -15.25 21.36 31.45
C GLY A 30 -13.85 20.99 30.99
N GLU A 31 -13.71 19.97 30.13
CA GLU A 31 -12.44 19.59 29.52
C GLU A 31 -12.36 20.08 28.06
N THR A 32 -11.20 20.60 27.65
CA THR A 32 -10.99 21.09 26.29
C THR A 32 -10.32 20.02 25.43
N TYR A 33 -11.00 19.64 24.35
CA TYR A 33 -10.54 18.68 23.38
C TYR A 33 -10.22 19.35 22.04
N THR A 34 -9.14 18.91 21.40
CA THR A 34 -8.91 19.20 19.98
C THR A 34 -9.59 18.11 19.17
N LEU A 35 -10.61 18.43 18.38
CA LEU A 35 -11.40 17.45 17.62
C LEU A 35 -11.40 17.77 16.12
N LYS A 36 -11.47 16.73 15.30
CA LYS A 36 -11.67 16.76 13.84
C LYS A 36 -13.15 16.62 13.54
N THR A 37 -13.61 17.32 12.50
CA THR A 37 -15.00 17.21 12.02
C THR A 37 -15.09 16.17 10.91
N GLU A 38 -15.85 15.09 11.13
CA GLU A 38 -16.10 14.05 10.12
C GLU A 38 -17.34 14.35 9.28
N VAL A 39 -18.42 14.80 9.93
CA VAL A 39 -19.69 15.17 9.29
C VAL A 39 -20.14 16.49 9.90
N GLU A 40 -20.40 17.49 9.06
CA GLU A 40 -20.90 18.80 9.48
C GLU A 40 -22.34 18.97 8.98
N GLY A 41 -23.28 19.20 9.89
CA GLY A 41 -24.71 19.36 9.59
C GLY A 41 -25.52 19.65 10.85
N ALA A 42 -26.84 19.42 10.82
CA ALA A 42 -27.72 19.60 11.98
C ALA A 42 -27.26 18.78 13.20
N LEU A 43 -26.74 17.58 12.96
CA LEU A 43 -25.96 16.77 13.88
C LEU A 43 -24.54 16.62 13.32
N THR A 44 -23.54 17.03 14.08
CA THR A 44 -22.13 17.06 13.68
C THR A 44 -21.36 15.93 14.38
N LEU A 45 -20.66 15.10 13.60
CA LEU A 45 -19.79 14.05 14.12
C LEU A 45 -18.37 14.59 14.26
N LEU A 46 -17.86 14.59 15.49
CA LEU A 46 -16.51 15.00 15.83
C LEU A 46 -15.72 13.79 16.33
N TRP A 47 -14.40 13.79 16.13
CA TRP A 47 -13.55 12.72 16.65
C TRP A 47 -12.10 13.16 16.86
N ASN A 48 -11.38 12.46 17.73
CA ASN A 48 -9.92 12.46 17.72
C ASN A 48 -9.37 11.16 18.32
N THR A 49 -8.07 10.96 18.18
CA THR A 49 -7.33 9.96 18.95
C THR A 49 -6.76 10.63 20.20
N ILE A 50 -7.16 10.16 21.38
CA ILE A 50 -6.74 10.68 22.69
C ILE A 50 -6.23 9.48 23.48
N ASP A 51 -5.00 9.56 23.99
CA ASP A 51 -4.33 8.47 24.71
C ASP A 51 -4.31 7.13 23.94
N GLY A 52 -4.19 7.22 22.61
CA GLY A 52 -4.17 6.06 21.71
C GLY A 52 -5.54 5.48 21.36
N GLU A 53 -6.62 6.02 21.92
CA GLU A 53 -7.98 5.54 21.69
C GLU A 53 -8.80 6.49 20.81
N TYR A 54 -9.63 5.93 19.93
CA TYR A 54 -10.58 6.72 19.16
C TYR A 54 -11.74 7.16 20.04
N ARG A 55 -11.90 8.47 20.22
CA ARG A 55 -13.01 9.08 20.94
C ARG A 55 -13.88 9.85 19.97
N TYR A 56 -15.18 9.64 20.06
CA TYR A 56 -16.18 10.22 19.17
C TYR A 56 -17.13 11.11 19.97
N PHE A 57 -17.54 12.22 19.37
CA PHE A 57 -18.42 13.19 19.99
C PHE A 57 -19.52 13.58 19.02
N SER A 58 -20.71 13.81 19.56
CA SER A 58 -21.87 14.24 18.82
C SER A 58 -22.23 15.65 19.23
N LYS A 59 -22.18 16.58 18.26
CA LYS A 59 -22.51 18.00 18.46
C LYS A 59 -23.85 18.33 17.81
N LYS A 60 -24.78 18.86 18.59
CA LYS A 60 -26.08 19.36 18.11
C LYS A 60 -26.31 20.78 18.63
N GLY A 61 -26.26 21.77 17.74
CA GLY A 61 -26.22 23.17 18.15
C GLY A 61 -24.97 23.45 19.00
N ASN A 62 -25.18 23.85 20.26
CA ASN A 62 -24.12 24.10 21.25
C ASN A 62 -23.83 22.88 22.15
N ASP A 63 -24.70 21.86 22.15
CA ASP A 63 -24.53 20.69 22.99
C ASP A 63 -23.54 19.74 22.33
N ILE A 64 -22.49 19.37 23.07
CA ILE A 64 -21.49 18.39 22.64
C ILE A 64 -21.45 17.29 23.69
N VAL A 65 -21.66 16.06 23.26
CA VAL A 65 -21.64 14.88 24.13
C VAL A 65 -20.70 13.83 23.57
N GLU A 66 -19.97 13.17 24.45
CA GLU A 66 -19.13 12.04 24.08
C GLU A 66 -19.96 10.78 23.86
N LEU A 67 -19.65 10.03 22.81
CA LEU A 67 -20.25 8.75 22.48
C LEU A 67 -19.49 7.63 23.20
N LYS A 68 -19.87 7.38 24.46
CA LYS A 68 -19.21 6.42 25.33
C LYS A 68 -19.65 4.97 25.05
N ASN A 69 -18.73 4.05 25.29
CA ASN A 69 -19.00 2.62 25.29
C ASN A 69 -18.19 1.94 26.40
N THR A 70 -18.64 2.06 27.65
CA THR A 70 -17.89 1.52 28.80
C THR A 70 -18.04 0.01 28.91
N LYS A 71 -17.06 -0.65 29.53
CA LYS A 71 -17.14 -2.06 29.88
C LYS A 71 -17.61 -2.22 31.31
N GLN A 72 -18.61 -3.07 31.52
CA GLN A 72 -19.00 -3.56 32.85
C GLN A 72 -19.09 -5.08 32.78
N ASN A 73 -18.44 -5.77 33.72
CA ASN A 73 -18.42 -7.24 33.80
C ASN A 73 -17.92 -7.94 32.52
N GLY A 74 -17.07 -7.27 31.74
CA GLY A 74 -16.54 -7.80 30.47
C GLY A 74 -17.33 -7.38 29.22
N ASP A 75 -18.56 -6.90 29.40
CA ASP A 75 -19.47 -6.54 28.32
C ASP A 75 -19.53 -5.03 28.08
N TYR A 76 -19.59 -4.65 26.80
CA TYR A 76 -19.80 -3.27 26.37
C TYR A 76 -21.25 -2.85 26.59
N GLN A 77 -21.46 -1.65 27.16
CA GLN A 77 -22.77 -1.16 27.55
C GLN A 77 -23.52 -0.40 26.43
N GLU A 78 -22.86 -0.09 25.31
CA GLU A 78 -23.42 0.57 24.14
C GLU A 78 -24.13 1.93 24.41
N GLU A 79 -23.68 2.70 25.41
CA GLU A 79 -24.35 3.93 25.86
C GLU A 79 -24.46 4.99 24.76
N TYR A 80 -23.54 4.97 23.80
CA TYR A 80 -23.58 5.81 22.61
C TYR A 80 -24.88 5.64 21.82
N LYS A 81 -25.47 4.44 21.74
CA LYS A 81 -26.73 4.21 21.02
C LYS A 81 -27.87 4.97 21.66
N GLU A 82 -27.91 5.02 22.98
CA GLU A 82 -28.91 5.81 23.70
C GLU A 82 -28.70 7.30 23.50
N THR A 83 -27.45 7.76 23.59
CA THR A 83 -27.08 9.16 23.35
C THR A 83 -27.51 9.62 21.95
N LEU A 84 -27.23 8.82 20.92
CA LEU A 84 -27.66 9.08 19.55
C LEU A 84 -29.18 9.06 19.41
N ARG A 85 -29.87 8.11 20.06
CA ARG A 85 -31.34 8.05 20.07
C ARG A 85 -31.95 9.32 20.68
N GLN A 86 -31.37 9.83 21.77
CA GLN A 86 -31.81 11.05 22.44
C GLN A 86 -31.60 12.29 21.56
N GLN A 87 -30.41 12.45 20.97
CA GLN A 87 -30.11 13.61 20.12
C GLN A 87 -30.87 13.61 18.80
N THR A 88 -31.40 12.47 18.36
CA THR A 88 -32.16 12.34 17.11
C THR A 88 -33.67 12.14 17.31
N ARG A 89 -34.21 12.37 18.51
CA ARG A 89 -35.66 12.25 18.82
C ARG A 89 -36.56 13.05 17.88
N ASP A 90 -36.07 14.18 17.40
CA ASP A 90 -36.77 15.11 16.52
C ASP A 90 -36.77 14.70 15.04
N ALA A 91 -36.03 13.66 14.67
CA ALA A 91 -36.14 12.97 13.39
C ALA A 91 -35.54 11.55 13.53
N ALA A 92 -36.32 10.64 14.11
CA ALA A 92 -35.81 9.34 14.54
C ALA A 92 -35.07 8.57 13.44
N VAL A 93 -33.86 8.10 13.77
CA VAL A 93 -33.04 7.18 12.98
C VAL A 93 -32.69 5.99 13.89
N SER A 94 -32.84 4.76 13.38
CA SER A 94 -32.52 3.56 14.17
C SER A 94 -31.04 3.51 14.54
N THR A 95 -30.75 3.20 15.81
CA THR A 95 -29.42 3.03 16.37
C THR A 95 -29.01 1.57 16.55
N GLU A 96 -29.91 0.61 16.28
CA GLU A 96 -29.71 -0.82 16.57
C GLU A 96 -28.45 -1.40 15.92
N LYS A 97 -28.22 -1.06 14.64
CA LYS A 97 -27.08 -1.53 13.83
C LYS A 97 -25.89 -0.57 13.81
N VAL A 98 -25.90 0.45 14.68
CA VAL A 98 -24.80 1.42 14.75
C VAL A 98 -23.69 0.87 15.62
N ASN A 99 -22.50 0.73 15.05
CA ASN A 99 -21.29 0.35 15.77
C ASN A 99 -20.51 1.62 16.16
N LEU A 100 -19.77 1.57 17.28
CA LEU A 100 -18.89 2.67 17.68
C LEU A 100 -17.60 2.69 16.83
N THR A 101 -17.75 2.84 15.52
CA THR A 101 -16.67 3.00 14.54
C THR A 101 -16.97 4.20 13.65
N LEU A 102 -15.92 4.92 13.24
CA LEU A 102 -16.06 6.13 12.42
C LEU A 102 -16.96 5.92 11.17
N PRO A 103 -16.83 4.83 10.38
CA PRO A 103 -17.70 4.61 9.23
C PRO A 103 -19.17 4.38 9.59
N SER A 104 -19.44 3.64 10.67
CA SER A 104 -20.81 3.32 11.10
C SER A 104 -21.51 4.55 11.70
N LEU A 105 -20.80 5.30 12.55
CA LEU A 105 -21.28 6.57 13.09
C LEU A 105 -21.53 7.57 11.97
N ARG A 106 -20.58 7.75 11.04
CA ARG A 106 -20.75 8.63 9.88
C ARG A 106 -22.04 8.33 9.12
N ALA A 107 -22.29 7.06 8.78
CA ALA A 107 -23.50 6.66 8.07
C ALA A 107 -24.78 7.04 8.84
N PHE A 108 -24.78 6.90 10.17
CA PHE A 108 -25.90 7.34 11.02
C PHE A 108 -26.11 8.85 10.98
N PHE A 109 -25.05 9.65 11.16
CA PHE A 109 -25.13 11.12 11.17
C PHE A 109 -25.58 11.67 9.82
N VAL A 110 -25.07 11.12 8.72
CA VAL A 110 -25.48 11.46 7.36
C VAL A 110 -26.95 11.14 7.14
N LYS A 111 -27.41 9.95 7.59
CA LYS A 111 -28.82 9.56 7.49
C LYS A 111 -29.74 10.50 8.28
N TYR A 112 -29.34 10.93 9.47
CA TYR A 112 -30.09 11.92 10.24
C TYR A 112 -30.10 13.29 9.55
N ASN A 113 -28.94 13.79 9.12
CA ASN A 113 -28.83 15.10 8.48
C ASN A 113 -29.64 15.18 7.17
N LYS A 114 -29.60 14.14 6.32
CA LYS A 114 -30.47 14.04 5.13
C LYS A 114 -31.96 14.05 5.47
N LYS A 115 -32.34 13.48 6.61
CA LYS A 115 -33.74 13.46 7.07
C LYS A 115 -34.17 14.83 7.61
N LYS A 116 -33.24 15.60 8.18
CA LYS A 116 -33.50 16.96 8.71
C LYS A 116 -33.48 18.04 7.65
N ASP A 117 -32.57 17.92 6.70
CA ASP A 117 -32.43 18.83 5.58
C ASP A 117 -32.31 17.99 4.30
N PRO A 118 -33.37 17.96 3.46
CA PRO A 118 -33.32 17.26 2.17
C PRO A 118 -32.22 17.78 1.23
N ASN A 119 -31.74 19.00 1.42
CA ASN A 119 -30.65 19.59 0.65
C ASN A 119 -29.27 19.28 1.25
N PHE A 120 -29.21 18.53 2.36
CA PHE A 120 -27.96 18.09 2.95
C PHE A 120 -27.19 17.23 1.96
N ASN A 121 -26.13 17.83 1.42
CA ASN A 121 -25.17 17.16 0.55
C ASN A 121 -23.86 17.03 1.31
N GLU A 122 -23.60 15.82 1.79
CA GLU A 122 -22.29 15.48 2.29
C GLU A 122 -21.29 15.58 1.13
N LYS A 123 -20.26 16.42 1.28
CA LYS A 123 -19.12 16.45 0.35
C LYS A 123 -18.24 15.23 0.62
N GLU A 124 -18.75 14.04 0.34
CA GLU A 124 -17.99 12.81 0.50
C GLU A 124 -16.92 12.71 -0.59
N LYS A 125 -15.68 12.46 -0.15
CA LYS A 125 -14.66 11.82 -0.97
C LYS A 125 -14.82 10.32 -0.78
N SER A 126 -15.70 9.68 -1.56
CA SER A 126 -15.95 8.24 -1.48
C SER A 126 -14.75 7.49 -2.03
N ILE A 127 -14.49 6.28 -1.53
CA ILE A 127 -13.43 5.42 -2.06
C ILE A 127 -13.76 5.10 -3.52
N ASP A 128 -12.78 5.25 -4.42
CA ASP A 128 -12.90 4.87 -5.83
C ASP A 128 -11.74 3.93 -6.17
N LEU A 129 -12.00 2.63 -6.07
CA LEU A 129 -11.02 1.60 -6.40
C LEU A 129 -10.92 1.44 -7.91
N GLN A 130 -9.73 1.69 -8.43
CA GLN A 130 -9.38 1.46 -9.83
C GLN A 130 -8.37 0.32 -9.94
N PHE A 131 -8.49 -0.42 -11.03
CA PHE A 131 -7.59 -1.49 -11.40
C PHE A 131 -6.83 -1.11 -12.66
N ARG A 132 -5.57 -1.54 -12.73
CA ARG A 132 -4.73 -1.37 -13.90
C ARG A 132 -4.03 -2.68 -14.21
N ILE A 133 -3.93 -2.99 -15.49
CA ILE A 133 -3.15 -4.13 -15.99
C ILE A 133 -2.07 -3.62 -16.92
N GLY A 134 -0.84 -4.11 -16.78
CA GLY A 134 0.25 -3.73 -17.68
C GLY A 134 1.18 -4.88 -17.98
N ALA A 135 1.69 -4.90 -19.22
CA ALA A 135 2.75 -5.81 -19.63
C ALA A 135 4.07 -5.05 -19.67
N PHE A 136 5.17 -5.73 -19.33
CA PHE A 136 6.50 -5.16 -19.36
C PHE A 136 7.52 -6.17 -19.89
N ALA A 137 8.63 -5.64 -20.41
CA ALA A 137 9.83 -6.40 -20.76
C ALA A 137 11.08 -5.60 -20.38
N GLY A 138 12.23 -6.26 -20.32
CA GLY A 138 13.45 -5.61 -19.91
C GLY A 138 14.62 -6.56 -19.75
N VAL A 139 15.57 -6.14 -18.93
CA VAL A 139 16.78 -6.90 -18.61
C VAL A 139 17.04 -6.92 -17.11
N SER A 140 17.59 -8.03 -16.62
CA SER A 140 18.01 -8.18 -15.25
C SER A 140 19.32 -8.97 -15.16
N ASN A 141 20.22 -8.61 -14.26
CA ASN A 141 21.34 -9.47 -13.89
C ASN A 141 20.99 -10.43 -12.75
N SER A 142 19.72 -10.50 -12.33
CA SER A 142 19.27 -11.38 -11.24
C SER A 142 20.14 -11.24 -9.99
N VAL A 143 20.39 -10.02 -9.53
CA VAL A 143 21.36 -9.69 -8.46
C VAL A 143 21.25 -10.51 -7.16
N TYR A 144 20.09 -11.12 -6.88
CA TYR A 144 19.87 -11.98 -5.71
C TYR A 144 20.00 -13.48 -6.01
N THR A 145 20.74 -13.85 -7.05
CA THR A 145 21.06 -15.23 -7.43
C THR A 145 22.56 -15.38 -7.62
N GLU A 146 23.06 -16.61 -7.57
CA GLU A 146 24.45 -16.92 -7.92
C GLU A 146 24.64 -16.73 -9.44
N ASN A 147 24.83 -15.48 -9.87
CA ASN A 147 25.17 -15.08 -11.24
C ASN A 147 26.64 -14.64 -11.26
N PRO A 148 27.59 -15.60 -11.31
CA PRO A 148 29.02 -15.33 -11.11
C PRO A 148 29.67 -14.54 -12.28
N THR A 149 29.02 -14.51 -13.44
CA THR A 149 29.49 -13.79 -14.62
C THR A 149 28.82 -12.43 -14.79
N ASN A 150 27.94 -12.03 -13.87
CA ASN A 150 27.11 -10.83 -13.95
C ASN A 150 26.36 -10.70 -15.29
N GLU A 151 25.93 -11.84 -15.83
CA GLU A 151 25.31 -11.91 -17.16
C GLU A 151 23.91 -11.30 -17.15
N LEU A 152 23.57 -10.57 -18.21
CA LEU A 152 22.24 -10.00 -18.38
C LEU A 152 21.26 -11.01 -18.96
N GLN A 153 20.08 -11.04 -18.39
CA GLN A 153 18.99 -11.91 -18.79
C GLN A 153 17.80 -11.08 -19.24
N ALA A 154 17.14 -11.52 -20.30
CA ALA A 154 15.86 -10.92 -20.68
C ALA A 154 14.82 -11.23 -19.60
N VAL A 155 13.94 -10.27 -19.34
CA VAL A 155 12.78 -10.45 -18.46
C VAL A 155 11.52 -9.96 -19.15
N ALA A 156 10.39 -10.57 -18.83
CA ALA A 156 9.07 -10.10 -19.24
C ALA A 156 8.01 -10.46 -18.20
N GLY A 157 6.89 -9.75 -18.20
CA GLY A 157 5.87 -10.01 -17.19
C GLY A 157 4.64 -9.14 -17.30
N ILE A 158 3.78 -9.29 -16.29
CA ILE A 158 2.54 -8.55 -16.14
C ILE A 158 2.39 -8.02 -14.71
N ASP A 159 1.84 -6.81 -14.60
CA ASP A 159 1.46 -6.15 -13.36
C ASP A 159 -0.06 -6.00 -13.31
N PHE A 160 -0.65 -6.35 -12.18
CA PHE A 160 -2.02 -5.99 -11.81
C PHE A 160 -1.97 -5.05 -10.60
N GLU A 161 -2.39 -3.80 -10.79
CA GLU A 161 -2.28 -2.70 -9.81
C GLU A 161 -3.67 -2.27 -9.32
N LEU A 162 -3.83 -2.21 -7.99
CA LEU A 162 -5.01 -1.72 -7.28
C LEU A 162 -4.69 -0.38 -6.63
N ILE A 163 -5.56 0.62 -6.83
CA ILE A 163 -5.42 1.96 -6.25
C ILE A 163 -6.78 2.54 -5.87
N ASP A 164 -6.87 3.23 -4.73
CA ASP A 164 -7.96 4.17 -4.47
C ASP A 164 -7.56 5.55 -4.99
N VAL A 165 -8.22 6.04 -6.03
CA VAL A 165 -7.86 7.32 -6.65
C VAL A 165 -8.36 8.54 -5.89
N VAL A 166 -9.16 8.35 -4.84
CA VAL A 166 -9.74 9.42 -4.05
C VAL A 166 -9.01 9.61 -2.71
N LYS A 167 -8.99 8.62 -1.82
CA LYS A 167 -8.35 8.79 -0.48
C LYS A 167 -6.89 8.38 -0.49
N LEU A 168 -6.54 7.25 -1.14
CA LEU A 168 -5.18 6.72 -1.15
C LEU A 168 -4.47 6.88 -2.51
N LYS A 169 -4.65 8.03 -3.18
CA LYS A 169 -4.16 8.30 -4.54
C LYS A 169 -2.64 8.11 -4.77
N ARG A 170 -1.85 8.07 -3.69
CA ARG A 170 -0.40 7.86 -3.71
C ARG A 170 0.01 6.42 -3.42
N HIS A 171 -0.92 5.57 -3.02
CA HIS A 171 -0.66 4.21 -2.58
C HIS A 171 -1.25 3.24 -3.59
N ALA A 172 -0.52 2.18 -3.89
CA ALA A 172 -1.04 1.10 -4.72
C ALA A 172 -0.50 -0.25 -4.25
N LEU A 173 -1.32 -1.28 -4.37
CA LEU A 173 -0.93 -2.67 -4.21
C LEU A 173 -0.77 -3.27 -5.61
N VAL A 174 0.30 -4.02 -5.84
CA VAL A 174 0.62 -4.59 -7.14
C VAL A 174 0.92 -6.07 -7.00
N PHE A 175 0.21 -6.86 -7.78
CA PHE A 175 0.45 -8.28 -8.01
C PHE A 175 1.23 -8.41 -9.31
N ARG A 176 2.43 -8.94 -9.24
CA ARG A 176 3.34 -9.03 -10.38
C ARG A 176 3.68 -10.47 -10.69
N PHE A 177 3.58 -10.84 -11.97
CA PHE A 177 4.23 -12.01 -12.53
C PHE A 177 5.45 -11.55 -13.34
N LYS A 178 6.64 -12.12 -13.06
CA LYS A 178 7.89 -11.86 -13.80
C LYS A 178 8.48 -13.20 -14.25
N GLN A 179 8.79 -13.32 -15.53
CA GLN A 179 9.60 -14.38 -16.11
C GLN A 179 11.00 -13.85 -16.38
N THR A 180 12.00 -14.57 -15.90
CA THR A 180 13.42 -14.40 -16.24
C THR A 180 13.81 -15.52 -17.20
N PHE A 181 14.39 -15.16 -18.34
CA PHE A 181 14.83 -16.09 -19.37
C PHE A 181 16.33 -16.38 -19.25
N GLU A 182 16.72 -17.60 -19.58
CA GLU A 182 18.13 -18.00 -19.59
C GLU A 182 18.90 -17.21 -20.65
N SER A 183 20.20 -17.00 -20.41
CA SER A 183 21.14 -16.43 -21.40
C SER A 183 22.14 -17.50 -21.85
N SER A 184 23.09 -17.14 -22.72
CA SER A 184 24.15 -18.07 -23.14
C SER A 184 25.05 -18.45 -21.96
N GLU A 185 25.51 -17.45 -21.21
CA GLU A 185 26.50 -17.61 -20.13
C GLU A 185 25.87 -17.87 -18.75
N TYR A 186 24.55 -17.63 -18.60
CA TYR A 186 23.85 -17.88 -17.35
C TYR A 186 22.56 -18.67 -17.58
N LYS A 187 22.68 -19.99 -17.39
CA LYS A 187 21.60 -20.99 -17.51
C LYS A 187 20.69 -21.00 -16.28
N TYR A 188 20.15 -19.83 -15.95
CA TYR A 188 19.17 -19.65 -14.88
C TYR A 188 17.86 -19.12 -15.47
N SER A 189 16.74 -19.76 -15.14
CA SER A 189 15.41 -19.23 -15.45
C SER A 189 14.53 -19.22 -14.22
N ALA A 190 13.60 -18.26 -14.17
CA ALA A 190 12.68 -18.15 -13.05
C ALA A 190 11.31 -17.61 -13.46
N SER A 191 10.27 -18.19 -12.87
CA SER A 191 8.91 -17.66 -12.87
C SER A 191 8.57 -17.17 -11.45
N GLN A 192 8.33 -15.87 -11.29
CA GLN A 192 8.11 -15.25 -9.99
C GLN A 192 6.74 -14.57 -9.91
N LEU A 193 5.94 -14.95 -8.92
CA LEU A 193 4.77 -14.21 -8.47
C LEU A 193 5.16 -13.36 -7.27
N SER A 194 4.81 -12.08 -7.24
CA SER A 194 5.20 -11.20 -6.13
C SER A 194 4.13 -10.17 -5.76
N LEU A 195 4.11 -9.85 -4.46
CA LEU A 195 3.33 -8.75 -3.91
C LEU A 195 4.23 -7.54 -3.71
N ASN A 196 3.78 -6.43 -4.27
CA ASN A 196 4.52 -5.18 -4.30
C ASN A 196 3.62 -4.07 -3.77
N TYR A 197 4.20 -3.15 -3.00
CA TYR A 197 3.55 -1.94 -2.56
C TYR A 197 4.23 -0.74 -3.22
N ARG A 198 3.44 0.15 -3.80
CA ARG A 198 3.94 1.37 -4.46
C ARG A 198 3.52 2.60 -3.69
N PHE A 199 4.50 3.45 -3.38
CA PHE A 199 4.27 4.78 -2.85
C PHE A 199 4.74 5.85 -3.84
N LYS A 200 3.79 6.67 -4.33
CA LYS A 200 4.01 7.76 -5.28
C LYS A 200 4.40 9.04 -4.56
N PHE A 201 5.71 9.28 -4.44
CA PHE A 201 6.25 10.51 -3.85
C PHE A 201 6.04 11.71 -4.80
N VAL A 202 6.03 11.50 -6.11
CA VAL A 202 5.50 12.47 -7.10
C VAL A 202 4.20 11.94 -7.68
N LYS A 203 3.15 12.78 -7.66
CA LYS A 203 1.85 12.47 -8.27
C LYS A 203 1.32 13.71 -8.99
N THR A 204 1.25 13.65 -10.31
CA THR A 204 0.68 14.71 -11.16
C THR A 204 -0.35 14.12 -12.13
N PRO A 205 -1.09 14.94 -12.91
CA PRO A 205 -2.01 14.42 -13.92
C PRO A 205 -1.34 13.63 -15.07
N LYS A 206 -0.05 13.90 -15.35
CA LYS A 206 0.69 13.28 -16.47
C LYS A 206 1.83 12.35 -16.03
N PHE A 207 2.37 12.55 -14.84
CA PHE A 207 3.57 11.87 -14.38
C PHE A 207 3.47 11.48 -12.90
N ASP A 208 3.80 10.23 -12.61
CA ASP A 208 3.98 9.72 -11.26
C ASP A 208 5.40 9.17 -11.11
N ALA A 209 6.06 9.45 -10.00
CA ALA A 209 7.29 8.76 -9.59
C ALA A 209 7.05 8.08 -8.25
N PHE A 210 7.49 6.83 -8.13
CA PHE A 210 7.18 5.97 -7.00
C PHE A 210 8.34 5.10 -6.57
N ILE A 211 8.31 4.76 -5.29
CA ILE A 211 9.08 3.63 -4.75
C ILE A 211 8.21 2.39 -4.91
N ASN A 212 8.80 1.31 -5.40
CA ASN A 212 8.18 -0.01 -5.50
C ASN A 212 8.86 -0.96 -4.52
N THR A 213 8.12 -1.46 -3.54
CA THR A 213 8.63 -2.38 -2.52
C THR A 213 8.06 -3.77 -2.72
N LYS A 214 8.89 -4.75 -3.06
CA LYS A 214 8.51 -6.17 -3.14
C LYS A 214 8.65 -6.79 -1.76
N PHE A 215 7.54 -7.19 -1.15
CA PHE A 215 7.54 -7.66 0.24
C PHE A 215 7.21 -9.16 0.38
N ALA A 216 6.70 -9.80 -0.68
CA ALA A 216 6.54 -11.25 -0.73
C ALA A 216 6.75 -11.76 -2.17
N ALA A 217 7.37 -12.92 -2.31
CA ALA A 217 7.62 -13.56 -3.60
C ALA A 217 7.51 -15.08 -3.50
N LEU A 218 6.85 -15.69 -4.48
CA LEU A 218 6.90 -17.12 -4.77
C LEU A 218 7.66 -17.29 -6.09
N THR A 219 8.81 -17.97 -6.05
CA THR A 219 9.71 -18.13 -7.18
C THR A 219 9.88 -19.60 -7.51
N PHE A 220 9.64 -19.97 -8.76
CA PHE A 220 10.03 -21.26 -9.32
C PHE A 220 11.24 -21.05 -10.20
N SER A 221 12.33 -21.76 -9.95
CA SER A 221 13.58 -21.56 -10.69
C SER A 221 14.20 -22.86 -11.17
N LYS A 222 14.98 -22.74 -12.24
CA LYS A 222 15.83 -23.80 -12.81
C LYS A 222 17.22 -23.22 -13.02
N ARG A 223 18.24 -24.01 -12.74
CA ARG A 223 19.64 -23.68 -12.95
C ARG A 223 20.39 -24.86 -13.55
N GLU A 224 21.24 -24.59 -14.53
CA GLU A 224 22.25 -25.54 -14.99
C GLU A 224 23.65 -25.00 -14.66
N GLN A 225 24.48 -25.81 -14.03
CA GLN A 225 25.85 -25.46 -13.67
C GLN A 225 26.81 -26.53 -14.15
N THR A 226 27.81 -26.12 -14.93
CA THR A 226 28.84 -27.02 -15.44
C THR A 226 30.11 -26.89 -14.59
N TYR A 227 30.54 -28.01 -14.01
CA TYR A 227 31.76 -28.12 -13.22
C TYR A 227 32.85 -28.84 -14.04
N ILE A 228 34.10 -28.40 -13.87
CA ILE A 228 35.28 -29.07 -14.44
C ILE A 228 35.86 -29.97 -13.35
N LEU A 229 35.72 -31.29 -13.51
CA LEU A 229 36.15 -32.27 -12.50
C LEU A 229 37.67 -32.53 -12.52
N ALA A 230 38.28 -32.44 -13.71
CA ALA A 230 39.71 -32.67 -13.90
C ALA A 230 40.29 -31.67 -14.91
N PRO A 231 40.68 -30.45 -14.49
CA PRO A 231 41.13 -29.37 -15.37
C PRO A 231 42.48 -29.63 -16.07
N HIS A 232 43.10 -30.79 -15.86
CA HIS A 232 44.43 -31.16 -16.38
C HIS A 232 44.43 -32.50 -17.14
N VAL A 233 43.25 -33.03 -17.50
CA VAL A 233 43.11 -34.21 -18.35
C VAL A 233 42.56 -33.77 -19.70
N PHE A 234 43.12 -34.24 -20.81
CA PHE A 234 42.61 -33.97 -22.16
C PHE A 234 41.80 -35.17 -22.69
N PRO A 235 40.51 -35.00 -23.07
CA PRO A 235 39.70 -33.79 -22.93
C PRO A 235 39.26 -33.54 -21.48
N ASN A 236 39.00 -32.26 -21.12
CA ASN A 236 38.48 -31.89 -19.81
C ASN A 236 37.19 -32.69 -19.52
N ILE A 237 37.12 -33.34 -18.36
CA ILE A 237 35.90 -34.00 -17.92
C ILE A 237 35.01 -32.95 -17.26
N THR A 238 33.87 -32.65 -17.89
CA THR A 238 32.85 -31.74 -17.38
C THR A 238 31.64 -32.48 -16.85
N TYR A 239 31.06 -32.01 -15.75
CA TYR A 239 29.80 -32.50 -15.19
C TYR A 239 28.79 -31.35 -15.15
N THR A 240 27.62 -31.56 -15.76
CA THR A 240 26.53 -30.57 -15.71
C THR A 240 25.49 -31.02 -14.69
N GLU A 241 25.35 -30.22 -13.64
CA GLU A 241 24.28 -30.36 -12.65
C GLU A 241 23.08 -29.52 -13.09
N LYS A 242 21.89 -30.11 -13.01
CA LYS A 242 20.62 -29.40 -13.24
C LYS A 242 19.81 -29.42 -11.96
N THR A 243 19.52 -28.24 -11.45
CA THR A 243 18.78 -28.07 -10.20
C THR A 243 17.52 -27.26 -10.49
N SER A 244 16.40 -27.66 -9.91
CA SER A 244 15.16 -26.90 -9.95
C SER A 244 14.50 -26.89 -8.60
N GLY A 245 13.81 -25.82 -8.26
CA GLY A 245 13.12 -25.71 -6.99
C GLY A 245 12.14 -24.55 -6.96
N SER A 246 11.47 -24.43 -5.82
CA SER A 246 10.58 -23.31 -5.51
C SER A 246 10.90 -22.74 -4.15
N ASP A 247 10.80 -21.42 -4.03
CA ASP A 247 11.00 -20.68 -2.79
C ASP A 247 9.84 -19.70 -2.55
N PHE A 248 9.40 -19.59 -1.30
CA PHE A 248 8.54 -18.51 -0.85
C PHE A 248 9.31 -17.66 0.16
N SER A 249 9.49 -16.38 -0.16
CA SER A 249 10.31 -15.46 0.62
C SER A 249 9.65 -14.10 0.83
N ALA A 250 10.11 -13.40 1.87
CA ALA A 250 9.76 -12.02 2.17
C ALA A 250 11.03 -11.14 2.00
N PRO A 251 11.45 -10.87 0.75
CA PRO A 251 12.78 -10.34 0.50
C PRO A 251 12.94 -8.85 0.90
N ILE A 252 11.83 -8.13 0.96
CA ILE A 252 11.75 -6.67 1.21
C ILE A 252 12.79 -5.94 0.34
N THR A 253 12.57 -5.97 -0.98
CA THR A 253 13.42 -5.26 -1.95
C THR A 253 12.76 -3.99 -2.43
N PHE A 254 13.58 -2.97 -2.69
CA PHE A 254 13.15 -1.65 -3.10
C PHE A 254 13.59 -1.37 -4.53
N GLY A 255 12.71 -0.72 -5.29
CA GLY A 255 12.97 -0.19 -6.61
C GLY A 255 12.37 1.19 -6.77
N LEU A 256 12.73 1.84 -7.87
CA LEU A 256 12.14 3.11 -8.32
C LEU A 256 11.35 2.88 -9.59
N GLY A 257 10.28 3.62 -9.77
CA GLY A 257 9.54 3.59 -11.02
C GLY A 257 8.91 4.92 -11.35
N ALA A 258 8.56 5.05 -12.63
CA ALA A 258 7.94 6.22 -13.20
C ALA A 258 6.81 5.79 -14.14
N ASP A 259 5.65 6.43 -14.00
CA ASP A 259 4.54 6.30 -14.92
C ASP A 259 4.34 7.62 -15.66
N TYR A 260 4.30 7.56 -16.99
CA TYR A 260 3.99 8.70 -17.84
C TYR A 260 2.70 8.43 -18.62
N LYS A 261 1.69 9.28 -18.45
CA LYS A 261 0.36 9.10 -19.03
C LYS A 261 0.42 9.30 -20.55
N VAL A 262 -0.04 8.29 -21.29
CA VAL A 262 -0.16 8.31 -22.76
C VAL A 262 -1.49 7.65 -23.14
N GLY A 263 -2.34 8.37 -23.87
CA GLY A 263 -3.68 7.88 -24.24
C GLY A 263 -4.50 7.48 -23.01
N ASN A 264 -5.05 6.26 -23.04
CA ASN A 264 -5.86 5.68 -21.97
C ASN A 264 -5.04 4.96 -20.88
N GLY A 265 -3.72 5.02 -20.95
CA GLY A 265 -2.82 4.29 -20.07
C GLY A 265 -1.55 5.06 -19.72
N TYR A 266 -0.51 4.30 -19.38
CA TYR A 266 0.77 4.82 -18.93
C TYR A 266 1.91 4.01 -19.54
N ILE A 267 2.91 4.69 -20.08
CA ILE A 267 4.24 4.09 -20.22
C ILE A 267 4.82 3.99 -18.82
N THR A 268 5.26 2.80 -18.42
CA THR A 268 5.83 2.55 -17.10
C THR A 268 7.27 2.12 -17.24
N PHE A 269 8.16 2.79 -16.50
CA PHE A 269 9.57 2.42 -16.38
C PHE A 269 9.83 2.03 -14.93
N ASN A 270 10.56 0.94 -14.70
CA ASN A 270 10.96 0.51 -13.37
C ASN A 270 12.45 0.15 -13.37
N TYR A 271 13.14 0.58 -12.33
CA TYR A 271 14.40 0.03 -11.87
C TYR A 271 14.11 -0.75 -10.59
N ASN A 272 13.97 -2.07 -10.72
CA ASN A 272 13.60 -2.95 -9.63
C ASN A 272 14.83 -3.39 -8.84
N ASP A 273 14.61 -4.00 -7.68
CA ASP A 273 15.61 -4.81 -6.99
C ASP A 273 16.95 -4.08 -6.69
N ILE A 274 16.90 -2.75 -6.49
CA ILE A 274 18.05 -1.86 -6.21
C ILE A 274 18.73 -2.22 -4.89
N VAL A 275 17.94 -2.57 -3.87
CA VAL A 275 18.45 -2.97 -2.56
C VAL A 275 17.44 -3.88 -1.87
N GLY A 276 17.93 -4.89 -1.16
CA GLY A 276 17.15 -5.82 -0.36
C GLY A 276 17.55 -5.79 1.11
N LEU A 277 16.62 -6.05 2.02
CA LEU A 277 16.90 -6.11 3.47
C LEU A 277 17.06 -7.54 3.99
N ASN A 278 16.30 -8.48 3.42
CA ASN A 278 16.30 -9.89 3.85
C ASN A 278 16.81 -10.83 2.74
N VAL A 279 17.66 -10.32 1.85
CA VAL A 279 18.26 -11.08 0.76
C VAL A 279 19.70 -10.65 0.55
N GLU A 280 20.56 -11.60 0.23
CA GLU A 280 21.95 -11.36 -0.12
C GLU A 280 22.08 -11.15 -1.63
N SER A 281 22.85 -10.15 -2.03
CA SER A 281 23.23 -9.93 -3.42
C SER A 281 24.46 -10.77 -3.79
N ASN A 282 24.68 -10.99 -5.08
CA ASN A 282 25.91 -11.54 -5.64
C ASN A 282 27.08 -10.54 -5.68
N ASP A 283 27.05 -9.50 -4.84
CA ASP A 283 28.01 -8.38 -4.80
C ASP A 283 28.16 -7.54 -6.08
N GLU A 284 27.32 -7.78 -7.10
CA GLU A 284 27.32 -6.99 -8.33
C GLU A 284 26.43 -5.74 -8.21
N PHE A 285 26.69 -4.76 -9.08
CA PHE A 285 25.78 -3.62 -9.21
C PHE A 285 24.40 -4.12 -9.72
N PRO A 286 23.29 -3.79 -9.03
CA PRO A 286 21.98 -4.30 -9.40
C PRO A 286 21.52 -3.75 -10.74
N VAL A 287 21.21 -4.62 -11.69
CA VAL A 287 20.61 -4.26 -12.97
C VAL A 287 19.27 -4.99 -13.05
N ASP A 288 18.16 -4.26 -12.98
CA ASP A 288 16.82 -4.79 -13.24
C ASP A 288 15.93 -3.67 -13.77
N PHE A 289 16.00 -3.45 -15.09
CA PHE A 289 15.28 -2.40 -15.77
C PHE A 289 14.14 -2.98 -16.59
N THR A 290 12.92 -2.49 -16.38
CA THR A 290 11.77 -2.87 -17.18
C THR A 290 11.04 -1.66 -17.74
N LEU A 291 10.58 -1.79 -18.98
CA LEU A 291 9.73 -0.84 -19.67
C LEU A 291 8.45 -1.56 -20.08
N GLY A 292 7.32 -0.89 -19.90
CA GLY A 292 6.02 -1.48 -20.19
C GLY A 292 4.95 -0.45 -20.47
N TYR A 293 3.74 -0.95 -20.69
CA TYR A 293 2.54 -0.15 -20.83
C TYR A 293 1.43 -0.69 -19.94
N LYS A 294 0.75 0.21 -19.22
CA LYS A 294 -0.34 -0.10 -18.28
C LYS A 294 -1.64 0.54 -18.74
N PHE A 295 -2.71 -0.22 -18.84
CA PHE A 295 -4.06 0.25 -19.11
C PHE A 295 -4.84 0.43 -17.80
N ASN A 296 -5.73 1.41 -17.75
CA ASN A 296 -6.79 1.41 -16.74
C ASN A 296 -7.90 0.47 -17.21
N LEU A 297 -8.42 -0.36 -16.30
CA LEU A 297 -9.57 -1.23 -16.53
C LEU A 297 -10.88 -0.50 -16.26
#